data_AF-A0A9X4S9Y6-F1
#
_entry.id   AF-A0A9X4S9Y6-F1
#
_cell.length_a   1.000
_cell.length_b   1.000
_cell.length_c   1.000
_cell.angle_alpha   90.00
_cell.angle_beta   90.00
_cell.angle_gamma   90.00
#
_symmetry.space_group_name_H-M   'P 1'
#
loop_
_entity.id
_entity.type
_entity.pdbx_description
1 polymer ?
#
loop_
_entity_poly.entity_id
_entity_poly.type
_entity_poly.pdbx_seq_one_letter_code
_entity_poly.pdbx_strand_id
1 'polypeptide(L)' 'MAFDRLAHRGLRGGKPDMGQFCIDQQLGHAFDGDQCKGLFFRGAGLLPWGSDMLSVRDLLRWSFVGIRPQALA' A
#
# COMPACT_ATOMS: atom_id res chain seq x y z
N MET A 1 -7.01 6.43 -16.95
CA MET A 1 -7.47 5.04 -17.19
C MET A 1 -6.56 3.98 -16.55
N ALA A 2 -5.94 4.29 -15.40
CA ALA A 2 -5.01 3.36 -14.73
C ALA A 2 -5.76 2.46 -13.74
N PHE A 3 -6.75 3.05 -13.04
CA PHE A 3 -7.69 2.32 -12.18
C PHE A 3 -8.56 1.32 -12.95
N ASP A 4 -8.96 1.63 -14.19
CA ASP A 4 -9.71 0.71 -15.07
C ASP A 4 -8.93 -0.60 -15.33
N ARG A 5 -7.60 -0.53 -15.39
CA ARG A 5 -6.75 -1.71 -15.58
C ARG A 5 -6.67 -2.57 -14.31
N LEU A 6 -6.65 -1.96 -13.14
CA LEU A 6 -6.74 -2.66 -11.86
C LEU A 6 -8.09 -3.40 -11.74
N ALA A 7 -9.20 -2.70 -11.99
CA ALA A 7 -10.55 -3.26 -11.89
C ALA A 7 -10.81 -4.39 -12.91
N HIS A 8 -10.24 -4.30 -14.12
CA HIS A 8 -10.51 -5.27 -15.20
C HIS A 8 -9.51 -6.44 -15.34
N ARG A 9 -8.30 -6.34 -14.78
CA ARG A 9 -7.25 -7.39 -14.91
C ARG A 9 -6.42 -7.62 -13.63
N GLY A 10 -6.26 -6.64 -12.75
CA GLY A 10 -5.36 -6.76 -11.61
C GLY A 10 -3.89 -6.97 -11.98
N LEU A 11 -3.09 -7.43 -11.02
CA LEU A 11 -1.68 -7.77 -11.23
C LEU A 11 -1.57 -9.11 -11.96
N ARG A 12 -1.10 -9.08 -13.21
CA ARG A 12 -0.92 -10.26 -14.07
C ARG A 12 -2.19 -10.93 -14.59
N GLY A 13 -3.17 -10.11 -14.99
CA GLY A 13 -4.49 -10.55 -15.46
C GLY A 13 -4.60 -11.32 -16.78
N GLY A 14 -3.54 -11.97 -17.29
CA GLY A 14 -3.56 -13.05 -18.29
C GLY A 14 -4.24 -12.84 -19.66
N LYS A 15 -4.93 -11.73 -19.90
CA LYS A 15 -5.62 -11.46 -21.16
C LYS A 15 -4.57 -11.08 -22.25
N PRO A 16 -4.59 -11.71 -23.43
CA PRO A 16 -3.56 -11.51 -24.45
C PRO A 16 -3.49 -10.08 -25.03
N ASP A 17 -4.61 -9.36 -25.08
CA ASP A 17 -4.70 -8.05 -25.78
C ASP A 17 -4.16 -6.85 -25.00
N MET A 18 -3.80 -7.02 -23.72
CA MET A 18 -3.15 -5.98 -22.91
C MET A 18 -2.18 -6.72 -22.01
N GLY A 19 -0.88 -6.50 -22.19
CA GLY A 19 0.19 -7.35 -21.67
C GLY A 19 0.06 -7.81 -20.21
N GLN A 20 0.81 -8.86 -19.86
CA GLN A 20 0.75 -9.59 -18.58
C GLN A 20 1.06 -8.78 -17.32
N PHE A 21 1.19 -7.45 -17.37
CA PHE A 21 1.63 -6.60 -16.26
C PHE A 21 0.89 -5.25 -16.24
N CYS A 22 -0.45 -5.30 -16.21
CA CYS A 22 -1.29 -4.12 -16.47
C CYS A 22 -1.18 -2.98 -15.43
N ILE A 23 -0.69 -3.25 -14.21
CA ILE A 23 -0.48 -2.24 -13.15
C ILE A 23 0.99 -2.04 -12.77
N ASP A 24 1.92 -2.79 -13.37
CA ASP A 24 3.31 -2.85 -12.95
C ASP A 24 4.03 -1.51 -13.08
N GLN A 25 3.74 -0.77 -14.16
CA GLN A 25 4.24 0.60 -14.34
C GLN A 25 3.86 1.52 -13.17
N GLN A 26 2.64 1.40 -12.63
CA GLN A 26 2.19 2.23 -11.52
C GLN A 26 2.79 1.77 -10.18
N LEU A 27 3.08 0.48 -10.05
CA LEU A 27 3.83 -0.04 -8.90
C LEU A 27 5.28 0.46 -8.95
N GLY A 28 5.89 0.56 -10.13
CA GLY A 28 7.21 1.19 -10.31
C GLY A 28 7.21 2.66 -9.89
N HIS A 29 6.23 3.45 -10.33
CA HIS A 29 6.08 4.84 -9.88
C HIS A 29 5.88 4.96 -8.36
N ALA A 30 5.15 4.02 -7.74
CA ALA A 30 4.99 4.00 -6.29
C ALA A 30 6.30 3.64 -5.56
N PHE A 31 7.10 2.73 -6.13
CA PHE A 31 8.43 2.36 -5.61
C PHE A 31 9.39 3.56 -5.65
N ASP A 32 9.34 4.36 -6.72
CA ASP A 32 10.12 5.60 -6.85
C ASP A 32 9.59 6.75 -5.98
N GLY A 33 8.43 6.57 -5.32
CA GLY A 33 7.81 7.58 -4.46
C GLY A 33 7.00 8.66 -5.20
N ASP A 34 6.67 8.47 -6.48
CA ASP A 34 5.80 9.39 -7.24
C ASP A 34 4.34 9.24 -6.75
N GLN A 35 3.94 10.15 -5.86
CA GLN A 35 2.60 10.17 -5.26
C GLN A 35 1.48 10.48 -6.28
N CYS A 36 1.81 11.11 -7.42
CA CYS A 36 0.83 11.50 -8.43
C CYS A 36 0.50 10.37 -9.39
N LYS A 37 1.50 9.53 -9.73
CA LYS A 37 1.37 8.45 -10.72
C LYS A 37 1.36 7.05 -10.09
N GLY A 38 1.86 6.93 -8.87
CA GLY A 38 1.97 5.67 -8.14
C GLY A 38 0.61 5.11 -7.71
N LEU A 39 0.52 3.78 -7.67
CA LEU A 39 -0.60 3.07 -7.08
C LEU A 39 -0.22 2.58 -5.67
N PHE A 40 -0.90 3.09 -4.64
CA PHE A 40 -0.65 2.75 -3.24
C PHE A 40 -1.82 1.97 -2.63
N PHE A 41 -1.55 0.79 -2.07
CA PHE A 41 -2.56 -0.01 -1.38
C PHE A 41 -2.63 0.38 0.09
N ARG A 42 -3.85 0.51 0.62
CA ARG A 42 -4.14 0.73 2.04
C ARG A 42 -5.42 0.00 2.42
N GLY A 43 -5.50 -0.52 3.64
CA GLY A 43 -6.76 -1.00 4.20
C GLY A 43 -7.76 0.13 4.46
N ALA A 44 -9.06 -0.21 4.52
CA ALA A 44 -10.13 0.76 4.82
C ALA A 44 -10.19 1.21 6.29
N GLY A 45 -9.46 0.51 7.18
CA GLY A 45 -9.42 0.82 8.61
C GLY A 45 -8.63 2.09 8.94
N LEU A 46 -8.94 2.67 10.09
CA LEU A 46 -8.14 3.73 10.67
C LEU A 46 -6.76 3.19 11.09
N LEU A 47 -5.74 4.03 11.00
CA LEU A 47 -4.41 3.67 11.48
C LEU A 47 -4.42 3.68 13.02
N PRO A 48 -3.80 2.68 13.67
CA PRO A 48 -3.75 2.58 15.13
C PRO A 48 -3.20 3.83 15.85
N TRP A 49 -2.33 4.58 15.18
CA TRP A 49 -1.69 5.80 15.70
C TRP A 49 -1.80 6.99 14.74
N GLY A 50 -2.84 7.02 13.91
CA GLY A 50 -3.06 8.13 12.98
C GLY A 50 -1.88 8.34 12.02
N SER A 51 -1.25 9.52 12.09
CA SER A 51 -0.13 9.92 11.24
C SER A 51 1.26 9.60 11.81
N ASP A 52 1.35 9.05 13.02
CA ASP A 52 2.63 8.82 13.67
C ASP A 52 3.36 7.63 13.03
N MET A 53 4.61 7.86 12.63
CA MET A 53 5.50 6.79 12.16
C MET A 53 6.23 6.18 13.35
N LEU A 54 5.78 5.01 13.78
CA LEU A 54 6.40 4.27 14.88
C LEU A 54 7.30 3.13 14.38
N SER A 55 8.15 2.64 15.26
CA SER A 55 9.03 1.53 14.95
C SER A 55 8.23 0.23 14.75
N VAL A 56 8.79 -0.70 13.96
CA VAL A 56 8.21 -2.06 13.81
C VAL A 56 8.08 -2.75 15.16
N ARG A 57 9.03 -2.53 16.08
CA ARG A 57 8.98 -3.08 17.44
C ARG A 57 7.74 -2.62 18.20
N ASP A 58 7.40 -1.34 18.10
CA ASP A 58 6.23 -0.75 18.76
C ASP A 58 4.93 -1.30 18.18
N LEU A 59 4.87 -1.47 16.86
CA LEU A 59 3.75 -2.12 16.19
C LEU A 59 3.52 -3.56 16.65
N LEU A 60 4.59 -4.35 16.75
CA LEU A 60 4.50 -5.73 17.22
C LEU A 60 4.05 -5.80 18.69
N ARG A 61 4.57 -4.93 19.55
CA ARG A 61 4.18 -4.85 20.98
C ARG A 61 2.71 -4.48 21.15
N TRP A 62 2.22 -3.52 20.38
CA TRP A 62 0.80 -3.16 20.40
C TRP A 62 -0.08 -4.30 19.88
N SER A 63 0.28 -4.91 18.75
CA SER A 63 -0.56 -5.91 18.08
C SER A 63 -0.67 -7.23 18.86
N PHE A 64 0.44 -7.68 19.47
CA PHE A 64 0.49 -8.99 20.13
C PHE A 64 0.35 -8.93 21.65
N VAL A 65 0.73 -7.81 22.28
CA VAL A 65 0.75 -7.68 23.74
C VAL A 65 -0.26 -6.65 24.23
N GLY A 66 -0.80 -5.80 23.34
CA GLY A 66 -1.75 -4.74 23.72
C GLY A 66 -1.08 -3.53 24.40
N ILE A 67 0.25 -3.45 24.39
CA ILE A 67 0.98 -2.32 24.98
C ILE A 67 0.90 -1.13 24.03
N ARG A 68 0.33 -0.02 24.49
CA ARG A 68 0.35 1.23 23.71
C ARG A 68 1.77 1.81 23.69
N PRO A 69 2.33 2.13 22.51
CA PRO A 69 3.62 2.77 22.43
C PRO A 69 3.56 4.16 23.06
N GLN A 70 4.66 4.56 23.73
CA GLN A 70 4.80 5.94 24.17
C GLN A 70 4.99 6.79 22.91
N ALA A 71 4.17 7.85 22.78
CA ALA A 71 4.32 8.80 21.69
C ALA A 71 5.76 9.34 21.69
N LEU A 72 6.41 9.35 20.53
CA LEU A 72 7.64 10.13 20.36
C LEU A 72 7.25 11.59 20.64
N ALA A 73 7.87 12.20 21.65
CA ALA A 73 7.73 13.62 21.95
C ALA A 73 8.31 14.49 20.82
#